data_AF-A0A6P4HMC2-F1
#
_entry.id   AF-A0A6P4HMC2-F1
#
_cell.length_a   1.000
_cell.length_b   1.000
_cell.length_c   1.000
_cell.angle_alpha   90.00
_cell.angle_beta   90.00
_cell.angle_gamma   90.00
#
_symmetry.space_group_name_H-M   'P 1'
#
loop_
_entity.id
_entity.type
_entity.pdbx_description
1 polymer ?
#
loop_
_entity_poly.entity_id
_entity_poly.type
_entity_poly.pdbx_seq_one_letter_code
_entity_poly.pdbx_strand_id
1 'polypeptide(L)'
;MKTFTATGSLLLLVVALSAIEAASVAKPACGATSSSKNINLINPTNPPRVCEYHVKAYSKYVCQLRIDFAMTLAQPTLETQGSGLTYAECTKDYFEVNGLRLCGTEVWQHIYVPFNATDGETVVDLEIGLADRAGTYGEVTPSWDMTVTQLECPAGASVRSLDVDDEPLTIEGRASSIKDGFWVAPPGCLQYFPETKGVVKSFNYNDGDGIYPSKLNYAICFRRNVDTSSLTMRAYYFNVGAQEQASTLMTDNSCYDSASTGDLDADFLMVPQATMEDSHTHATYFCGSIKKDVVITSNSPGPLMVLFNSDDIYRQNEAGFAFTYTVS
;
A
#
# COMPACT_ATOMS: atom_id res chain seq x y z
N MET A 1 -84.77 -15.26 13.98
CA MET A 1 -83.41 -15.36 14.55
C MET A 1 -82.47 -15.82 13.45
N LYS A 2 -81.74 -14.90 12.81
CA LYS A 2 -80.71 -15.22 11.81
C LYS A 2 -79.36 -14.84 12.42
N THR A 3 -78.53 -15.84 12.68
CA THR A 3 -77.19 -15.74 13.27
C THR A 3 -76.20 -15.32 12.19
N PHE A 4 -75.50 -14.20 12.43
CA PHE A 4 -74.36 -13.75 11.63
C PHE A 4 -73.08 -14.42 12.17
N THR A 5 -72.40 -15.21 11.35
CA THR A 5 -71.04 -15.70 11.61
C THR A 5 -70.03 -14.73 11.01
N ALA A 6 -69.30 -14.02 11.87
CA ALA A 6 -68.18 -13.17 11.48
C ALA A 6 -66.91 -14.00 11.34
N THR A 7 -66.40 -14.12 10.12
CA THR A 7 -65.06 -14.66 9.83
C THR A 7 -64.02 -13.55 9.99
N GLY A 8 -63.23 -13.60 11.07
CA GLY A 8 -62.08 -12.71 11.28
C GLY A 8 -60.91 -13.12 10.38
N SER A 9 -60.45 -12.20 9.54
CA SER A 9 -59.27 -12.37 8.70
C SER A 9 -58.02 -12.02 9.52
N LEU A 10 -57.18 -13.02 9.80
CA LEU A 10 -55.93 -12.86 10.54
C LEU A 10 -54.84 -12.36 9.57
N LEU A 11 -54.55 -11.06 9.61
CA LEU A 11 -53.50 -10.45 8.80
C LEU A 11 -52.12 -10.81 9.40
N LEU A 12 -51.41 -11.77 8.81
CA LEU A 12 -50.02 -12.05 9.16
C LEU A 12 -49.14 -10.88 8.71
N LEU A 13 -48.63 -10.11 9.68
CA LEU A 13 -47.57 -9.14 9.46
C LEU A 13 -46.26 -9.91 9.21
N VAL A 14 -45.87 -10.08 7.94
CA VAL A 14 -44.54 -10.59 7.59
C VAL A 14 -43.55 -9.44 7.80
N VAL A 15 -42.89 -9.42 8.96
CA VAL A 15 -41.73 -8.56 9.19
C VAL A 15 -40.59 -9.16 8.38
N ALA A 16 -40.31 -8.58 7.20
CA ALA A 16 -39.10 -8.90 6.46
C ALA A 16 -37.90 -8.36 7.25
N LEU A 17 -37.24 -9.23 8.02
CA LEU A 17 -35.89 -8.95 8.50
C LEU A 17 -34.98 -8.92 7.26
N SER A 18 -34.56 -7.74 6.83
CA SER A 18 -33.44 -7.62 5.92
C SER A 18 -32.19 -8.09 6.66
N ALA A 19 -31.82 -9.35 6.45
CA ALA A 19 -30.49 -9.82 6.77
C ALA A 19 -29.52 -8.98 5.93
N ILE A 20 -28.77 -8.10 6.58
CA ILE A 20 -27.58 -7.52 5.98
C ILE A 20 -26.63 -8.71 5.80
N GLU A 21 -26.55 -9.26 4.59
CA GLU A 21 -25.52 -10.24 4.25
C GLU A 21 -24.18 -9.58 4.54
N ALA A 22 -23.51 -10.03 5.60
CA ALA A 22 -22.10 -9.76 5.79
C ALA A 22 -21.41 -10.26 4.51
N ALA A 23 -20.76 -9.36 3.78
CA ALA A 23 -20.03 -9.74 2.57
C ALA A 23 -19.10 -10.91 2.92
N SER A 24 -19.31 -12.05 2.28
CA SER A 24 -18.49 -13.23 2.56
C SER A 24 -17.04 -12.94 2.16
N VAL A 25 -16.11 -13.22 3.08
CA VAL A 25 -14.67 -13.11 2.83
C VAL A 25 -14.18 -14.49 2.42
N ALA A 26 -13.66 -14.62 1.21
CA ALA A 26 -13.10 -15.88 0.73
C ALA A 26 -11.76 -16.16 1.40
N LYS A 27 -11.46 -17.43 1.69
CA LYS A 27 -10.20 -17.87 2.29
C LYS A 27 -9.57 -18.97 1.43
N PRO A 28 -9.02 -18.63 0.25
CA PRO A 28 -8.42 -19.60 -0.65
C PRO A 28 -7.24 -20.30 0.03
N ALA A 29 -7.09 -21.59 -0.23
CA ALA A 29 -5.88 -22.32 0.13
C ALA A 29 -4.70 -21.86 -0.74
N CYS A 30 -3.48 -22.14 -0.26
CA CYS A 30 -2.27 -21.98 -1.06
C CYS A 30 -2.38 -22.73 -2.41
N GLY A 31 -2.06 -22.06 -3.52
CA GLY A 31 -2.18 -22.57 -4.89
C GLY A 31 -3.58 -22.45 -5.50
N ALA A 32 -4.56 -21.86 -4.78
CA ALA A 32 -5.93 -21.76 -5.26
C ALA A 32 -6.20 -20.43 -6.00
N THR A 33 -7.21 -20.47 -6.88
CA THR A 33 -7.77 -19.28 -7.53
C THR A 33 -8.99 -18.78 -6.76
N SER A 34 -9.12 -17.45 -6.63
CA SER A 34 -10.31 -16.82 -6.07
C SER A 34 -10.77 -15.67 -6.96
N SER A 35 -12.09 -15.57 -7.18
CA SER A 35 -12.72 -14.44 -7.86
C SER A 35 -13.67 -13.67 -6.94
N SER A 36 -13.42 -13.71 -5.63
CA SER A 36 -14.22 -12.97 -4.65
C SER A 36 -13.72 -11.54 -4.49
N LYS A 37 -14.63 -10.60 -4.23
CA LYS A 37 -14.29 -9.19 -3.97
C LYS A 37 -13.35 -9.04 -2.78
N ASN A 38 -13.66 -9.70 -1.66
CA ASN A 38 -12.84 -9.70 -0.45
C ASN A 38 -12.24 -11.09 -0.24
N ILE A 39 -10.94 -11.14 -0.08
CA ILE A 39 -10.15 -12.36 0.09
C ILE A 39 -9.28 -12.18 1.32
N ASN A 40 -9.17 -13.20 2.16
CA ASN A 40 -8.19 -13.25 3.24
C ASN A 40 -7.22 -14.42 2.97
N LEU A 41 -5.93 -14.07 2.86
CA LEU A 41 -4.81 -14.97 2.65
C LEU A 41 -4.19 -15.30 4.00
N ILE A 42 -4.35 -16.55 4.44
CA ILE A 42 -3.85 -17.03 5.72
C ILE A 42 -2.79 -18.08 5.46
N ASN A 43 -1.70 -18.04 6.23
CA ASN A 43 -0.66 -19.05 6.14
C ASN A 43 -1.23 -20.46 6.43
N PRO A 44 -0.93 -21.47 5.60
CA PRO A 44 -1.34 -22.85 5.86
C PRO A 44 -0.53 -23.44 7.03
N THR A 45 -1.04 -24.53 7.62
CA THR A 45 -0.34 -25.23 8.72
C THR A 45 1.03 -25.77 8.30
N ASN A 46 1.16 -26.23 7.06
CA ASN A 46 2.41 -26.72 6.47
C ASN A 46 2.64 -25.98 5.14
N PRO A 47 3.23 -24.77 5.18
CA PRO A 47 3.42 -23.99 3.97
C PRO A 47 4.44 -24.65 3.03
N PRO A 48 4.15 -24.72 1.72
CA PRO A 48 5.15 -25.08 0.73
C PRO A 48 6.25 -24.01 0.65
N ARG A 49 7.33 -24.31 -0.09
CA ARG A 49 8.42 -23.35 -0.38
C ARG A 49 7.93 -22.10 -1.11
N VAL A 50 7.00 -22.29 -2.03
CA VAL A 50 6.39 -21.23 -2.83
C VAL A 50 4.89 -21.41 -2.72
N CYS A 51 4.21 -20.34 -2.32
CA CYS A 51 2.77 -20.30 -2.16
C CYS A 51 2.17 -19.22 -3.04
N GLU A 52 1.52 -19.62 -4.13
CA GLU A 52 0.89 -18.71 -5.08
C GLU A 52 -0.62 -18.62 -4.83
N TYR A 53 -1.18 -17.42 -4.97
CA TYR A 53 -2.62 -17.17 -4.97
C TYR A 53 -3.01 -16.45 -6.25
N HIS A 54 -3.97 -17.01 -6.99
CA HIS A 54 -4.42 -16.45 -8.25
C HIS A 54 -5.70 -15.62 -8.04
N VAL A 55 -5.59 -14.29 -8.08
CA VAL A 55 -6.74 -13.39 -7.89
C VAL A 55 -7.36 -13.09 -9.24
N LYS A 56 -8.48 -13.76 -9.54
CA LYS A 56 -9.25 -13.54 -10.75
C LYS A 56 -10.23 -12.37 -10.56
N ALA A 57 -10.39 -11.54 -11.60
CA ALA A 57 -11.31 -10.42 -11.54
C ALA A 57 -12.74 -10.91 -11.24
N TYR A 58 -13.38 -10.35 -10.19
CA TYR A 58 -14.77 -10.67 -9.88
C TYR A 58 -15.77 -9.97 -10.82
N SER A 59 -15.31 -8.92 -11.48
CA SER A 59 -16.08 -8.03 -12.36
C SER A 59 -15.13 -7.41 -13.38
N LYS A 60 -15.65 -7.06 -14.56
CA LYS A 60 -14.88 -6.36 -15.61
C LYS A 60 -14.47 -4.93 -15.26
N TYR A 61 -15.04 -4.37 -14.19
CA TYR A 61 -14.76 -3.01 -13.72
C TYR A 61 -13.67 -2.96 -12.64
N VAL A 62 -13.13 -4.12 -12.23
CA VAL A 62 -11.97 -4.16 -11.34
C VAL A 62 -10.81 -3.48 -12.06
N CYS A 63 -10.18 -2.56 -11.34
CA CYS A 63 -9.05 -1.75 -11.86
C CYS A 63 -7.80 -1.87 -10.98
N GLN A 64 -7.95 -2.34 -9.74
CA GLN A 64 -6.86 -2.47 -8.78
C GLN A 64 -7.23 -3.45 -7.66
N LEU A 65 -6.21 -3.99 -7.04
CA LEU A 65 -6.28 -4.66 -5.75
C LEU A 65 -5.75 -3.72 -4.67
N ARG A 66 -6.43 -3.66 -3.53
CA ARG A 66 -5.84 -3.18 -2.28
C ARG A 66 -5.44 -4.39 -1.45
N ILE A 67 -4.19 -4.43 -1.02
CA ILE A 67 -3.65 -5.49 -0.17
C ILE A 67 -3.29 -4.87 1.17
N ASP A 68 -3.98 -5.26 2.23
CA ASP A 68 -3.72 -4.86 3.61
C ASP A 68 -2.90 -5.97 4.31
N PHE A 69 -1.72 -5.59 4.81
CA PHE A 69 -0.75 -6.52 5.38
C PHE A 69 -0.97 -6.77 6.87
N ALA A 70 -0.93 -8.05 7.23
CA ALA A 70 -0.54 -8.52 8.55
C ALA A 70 0.39 -9.72 8.34
N MET A 71 1.67 -9.44 8.15
CA MET A 71 2.67 -10.39 7.72
C MET A 71 3.95 -10.25 8.56
N THR A 72 4.58 -11.38 8.84
CA THR A 72 5.91 -11.44 9.45
C THR A 72 6.70 -12.52 8.73
N LEU A 73 7.70 -12.11 7.96
CA LEU A 73 8.63 -12.95 7.23
C LEU A 73 10.06 -12.73 7.76
N ALA A 74 11.03 -13.50 7.24
CA ALA A 74 12.43 -13.20 7.49
C ALA A 74 12.76 -11.74 7.11
N GLN A 75 13.61 -11.09 7.91
CA GLN A 75 14.15 -9.77 7.61
C GLN A 75 14.94 -9.78 6.28
N PRO A 76 15.14 -8.62 5.62
CA PRO A 76 16.03 -8.53 4.46
C PRO A 76 17.40 -9.13 4.78
N THR A 77 17.92 -9.90 3.83
CA THR A 77 19.26 -10.49 3.93
C THR A 77 20.26 -9.41 3.53
N LEU A 78 21.24 -9.18 4.41
CA LEU A 78 22.36 -8.29 4.13
C LEU A 78 23.44 -9.08 3.38
N GLU A 79 23.55 -8.84 2.08
CA GLU A 79 24.53 -9.52 1.22
C GLU A 79 25.65 -8.55 0.87
N THR A 80 26.89 -8.87 1.26
CA THR A 80 28.07 -8.09 0.86
C THR A 80 28.66 -8.69 -0.41
N GLN A 81 28.62 -7.95 -1.51
CA GLN A 81 29.21 -8.34 -2.78
C GLN A 81 30.74 -8.22 -2.73
N GLY A 82 31.44 -8.86 -3.68
CA GLY A 82 32.91 -8.80 -3.77
C GLY A 82 33.49 -7.39 -3.96
N SER A 83 32.66 -6.40 -4.29
CA SER A 83 33.01 -4.98 -4.34
C SER A 83 33.11 -4.31 -2.96
N GLY A 84 32.66 -4.98 -1.89
CA GLY A 84 32.53 -4.42 -0.53
C GLY A 84 31.22 -3.67 -0.27
N LEU A 85 30.33 -3.58 -1.26
CA LEU A 85 28.99 -3.02 -1.11
C LEU A 85 28.04 -4.04 -0.47
N THR A 86 27.17 -3.58 0.41
CA THR A 86 26.14 -4.40 1.07
C THR A 86 24.77 -4.01 0.54
N TYR A 87 23.90 -5.00 0.31
CA TYR A 87 22.56 -4.83 -0.23
C TYR A 87 21.56 -5.44 0.76
N ALA A 88 20.40 -4.82 0.95
CA ALA A 88 19.33 -5.34 1.81
C ALA A 88 18.21 -5.92 0.95
N GLU A 89 18.27 -7.22 0.65
CA GLU A 89 17.35 -7.86 -0.29
C GLU A 89 16.51 -8.97 0.36
N CYS A 90 15.27 -9.11 -0.08
CA CYS A 90 14.35 -10.14 0.39
C CYS A 90 14.61 -11.49 -0.31
N THR A 91 15.74 -12.13 -0.01
CA THR A 91 16.18 -13.38 -0.68
C THR A 91 15.77 -14.65 0.08
N LYS A 92 15.58 -14.59 1.40
CA LYS A 92 15.16 -15.74 2.22
C LYS A 92 13.66 -15.99 2.13
N ASP A 93 12.88 -15.06 2.66
CA ASP A 93 11.44 -15.06 2.53
C ASP A 93 11.01 -13.79 1.83
N TYR A 94 9.92 -13.87 1.11
CA TYR A 94 9.35 -12.70 0.48
C TYR A 94 7.86 -12.88 0.16
N PHE A 95 7.16 -11.77 0.14
CA PHE A 95 5.95 -11.58 -0.64
C PHE A 95 6.33 -10.91 -1.97
N GLU A 96 5.75 -11.36 -3.07
CA GLU A 96 5.98 -10.77 -4.39
C GLU A 96 4.68 -10.56 -5.17
N VAL A 97 4.58 -9.39 -5.80
CA VAL A 97 3.53 -9.05 -6.76
C VAL A 97 4.06 -8.03 -7.77
N ASN A 98 3.86 -8.28 -9.06
CA ASN A 98 4.29 -7.39 -10.16
C ASN A 98 5.76 -6.93 -10.06
N GLY A 99 6.65 -7.81 -9.59
CA GLY A 99 8.08 -7.53 -9.40
C GLY A 99 8.43 -6.73 -8.14
N LEU A 100 7.45 -6.26 -7.36
CA LEU A 100 7.69 -5.71 -6.02
C LEU A 100 7.87 -6.86 -5.05
N ARG A 101 9.01 -6.89 -4.35
CA ARG A 101 9.33 -7.91 -3.36
C ARG A 101 9.48 -7.29 -1.97
N LEU A 102 8.71 -7.78 -0.99
CA LEU A 102 8.69 -7.30 0.40
C LEU A 102 8.96 -8.43 1.39
N CYS A 103 9.58 -8.12 2.52
CA CYS A 103 9.87 -9.07 3.59
C CYS A 103 10.01 -8.36 4.95
N GLY A 104 10.27 -9.11 6.01
CA GLY A 104 10.28 -8.60 7.38
C GLY A 104 8.87 -8.47 7.98
N THR A 105 8.67 -7.46 8.83
CA THR A 105 7.43 -7.28 9.59
C THR A 105 6.57 -6.19 8.96
N GLU A 106 5.46 -6.58 8.36
CA GLU A 106 4.50 -5.69 7.71
C GLU A 106 3.13 -5.81 8.36
N VAL A 107 2.79 -4.85 9.23
CA VAL A 107 1.52 -4.81 9.93
C VAL A 107 0.89 -3.44 9.82
N TRP A 108 -0.43 -3.41 9.57
CA TRP A 108 -1.20 -2.17 9.45
C TRP A 108 -0.73 -1.23 8.33
N GLN A 109 -0.14 -1.82 7.29
CA GLN A 109 0.24 -1.14 6.05
C GLN A 109 -0.52 -1.76 4.89
N HIS A 110 -0.56 -1.05 3.76
CA HIS A 110 -1.21 -1.55 2.55
C HIS A 110 -0.50 -1.11 1.28
N ILE A 111 -0.78 -1.82 0.19
CA ILE A 111 -0.41 -1.42 -1.16
C ILE A 111 -1.59 -1.51 -2.13
N TYR A 112 -1.46 -0.81 -3.24
CA TYR A 112 -2.34 -0.88 -4.38
C TYR A 112 -1.61 -1.51 -5.57
N VAL A 113 -2.21 -2.54 -6.14
CA VAL A 113 -1.70 -3.27 -7.31
C VAL A 113 -2.65 -3.01 -8.48
N PRO A 114 -2.18 -2.49 -9.62
CA PRO A 114 -3.01 -2.35 -10.81
C PRO A 114 -3.63 -3.68 -11.24
N PHE A 115 -4.89 -3.65 -11.68
CA PHE A 115 -5.59 -4.82 -12.21
C PHE A 115 -6.58 -4.37 -13.28
N ASN A 116 -6.16 -4.28 -14.53
CA ASN A 116 -6.93 -3.70 -15.62
C ASN A 116 -7.89 -4.72 -16.27
N ALA A 117 -8.94 -5.13 -15.55
CA ALA A 117 -9.87 -6.15 -16.03
C ALA A 117 -10.65 -5.75 -17.29
N THR A 118 -10.80 -4.44 -17.53
CA THR A 118 -11.40 -3.91 -18.76
C THR A 118 -10.51 -4.12 -19.98
N ASP A 119 -9.17 -4.11 -19.81
CA ASP A 119 -8.18 -4.26 -20.88
C ASP A 119 -7.80 -5.73 -21.15
N GLY A 120 -8.55 -6.66 -20.55
CA GLY A 120 -8.37 -8.10 -20.74
C GLY A 120 -7.42 -8.77 -19.75
N GLU A 121 -6.90 -8.04 -18.75
CA GLU A 121 -6.20 -8.66 -17.62
C GLU A 121 -7.19 -9.49 -16.81
N THR A 122 -6.90 -10.77 -16.60
CA THR A 122 -7.88 -11.67 -15.97
C THR A 122 -7.48 -12.17 -14.60
N VAL A 123 -6.18 -12.14 -14.28
CA VAL A 123 -5.61 -12.69 -13.05
C VAL A 123 -4.41 -11.86 -12.62
N VAL A 124 -4.30 -11.61 -11.32
CA VAL A 124 -3.08 -11.12 -10.66
C VAL A 124 -2.58 -12.21 -9.72
N ASP A 125 -1.30 -12.55 -9.83
CA ASP A 125 -0.66 -13.57 -9.00
C ASP A 125 0.04 -12.93 -7.80
N LEU A 126 -0.22 -13.49 -6.63
CA LEU A 126 0.41 -13.10 -5.37
C LEU A 126 1.25 -14.28 -4.88
N GLU A 127 2.56 -14.08 -4.74
CA GLU A 127 3.49 -15.15 -4.36
C GLU A 127 4.04 -14.90 -2.95
N ILE A 128 4.17 -15.98 -2.16
CA ILE A 128 4.95 -16.01 -0.94
C ILE A 128 6.03 -17.07 -1.08
N GLY A 129 7.29 -16.66 -1.15
CA GLY A 129 8.47 -17.52 -1.16
C GLY A 129 9.06 -17.67 0.24
N LEU A 130 9.45 -18.88 0.60
CA LEU A 130 10.00 -19.23 1.92
C LEU A 130 11.32 -20.00 1.80
N ALA A 131 12.33 -19.59 2.57
CA ALA A 131 13.62 -20.27 2.64
C ALA A 131 13.53 -21.66 3.30
N ASP A 132 14.54 -22.49 3.04
CA ASP A 132 14.77 -23.74 3.78
C ASP A 132 15.21 -23.51 5.23
N ARG A 133 14.36 -23.99 6.14
CA ARG A 133 14.54 -23.92 7.59
C ARG A 133 14.76 -25.28 8.23
N ALA A 134 14.92 -26.35 7.45
CA ALA A 134 15.16 -27.68 7.99
C ALA A 134 16.47 -27.70 8.79
N GLY A 135 16.36 -27.85 10.11
CA GLY A 135 17.52 -27.88 11.00
C GLY A 135 18.11 -26.51 11.35
N THR A 136 17.46 -25.40 10.97
CA THR A 136 17.83 -24.05 11.45
C THR A 136 17.10 -23.76 12.78
N TYR A 137 17.79 -23.09 13.69
CA TYR A 137 17.25 -22.69 15.00
C TYR A 137 17.34 -21.17 15.15
N GLY A 138 16.29 -20.55 15.69
CA GLY A 138 16.27 -19.11 15.98
C GLY A 138 15.86 -18.21 14.81
N GLU A 139 15.50 -18.77 13.65
CA GLU A 139 14.88 -17.99 12.58
C GLU A 139 13.41 -17.71 12.88
N VAL A 140 12.93 -16.55 12.41
CA VAL A 140 11.52 -16.17 12.53
C VAL A 140 10.65 -17.17 11.78
N THR A 141 9.60 -17.65 12.44
CA THR A 141 8.57 -18.48 11.81
C THR A 141 7.69 -17.57 10.93
N PRO A 142 7.61 -17.82 9.61
CA PRO A 142 6.83 -16.99 8.71
C PRO A 142 5.33 -17.12 9.04
N SER A 143 4.62 -15.99 9.02
CA SER A 143 3.17 -15.94 9.24
C SER A 143 2.54 -14.81 8.45
N TRP A 144 1.31 -15.01 7.99
CA TRP A 144 0.54 -13.97 7.28
C TRP A 144 -0.97 -14.19 7.43
N ASP A 145 -1.69 -13.08 7.58
CA ASP A 145 -3.16 -12.96 7.62
C ASP A 145 -3.53 -11.68 6.86
N MET A 146 -3.35 -11.70 5.53
CA MET A 146 -3.45 -10.51 4.67
C MET A 146 -4.82 -10.42 4.02
N THR A 147 -5.38 -9.22 3.94
CA THR A 147 -6.66 -9.00 3.25
C THR A 147 -6.42 -8.41 1.86
N VAL A 148 -7.03 -9.01 0.85
CA VAL A 148 -7.03 -8.50 -0.52
C VAL A 148 -8.46 -8.08 -0.88
N THR A 149 -8.61 -6.82 -1.30
CA THR A 149 -9.88 -6.24 -1.75
C THR A 149 -9.77 -5.84 -3.21
N GLN A 150 -10.61 -6.42 -4.07
CA GLN A 150 -10.75 -5.99 -5.45
C GLN A 150 -11.59 -4.70 -5.50
N LEU A 151 -11.05 -3.63 -6.07
CA LEU A 151 -11.72 -2.34 -6.16
C LEU A 151 -12.18 -2.08 -7.59
N GLU A 152 -13.45 -1.74 -7.74
CA GLU A 152 -14.00 -1.29 -9.01
C GLU A 152 -13.75 0.21 -9.21
N CYS A 153 -13.28 0.57 -10.41
CA CYS A 153 -13.17 1.97 -10.80
C CYS A 153 -14.40 2.40 -11.59
N PRO A 154 -14.84 3.68 -11.46
CA PRO A 154 -15.75 4.27 -12.43
C PRO A 154 -15.18 4.16 -13.83
N ALA A 155 -15.99 3.69 -14.78
CA ALA A 155 -15.66 3.78 -16.19
C ALA A 155 -15.31 5.25 -16.50
N GLY A 156 -14.06 5.51 -16.90
CA GLY A 156 -13.53 6.86 -17.13
C GLY A 156 -12.57 7.42 -16.07
N ALA A 157 -12.20 6.65 -15.03
CA ALA A 157 -11.21 7.09 -14.02
C ALA A 157 -9.75 7.02 -14.52
N SER A 158 -9.46 6.26 -15.58
CA SER A 158 -8.22 6.41 -16.35
C SER A 158 -8.42 7.53 -17.39
N VAL A 159 -7.63 8.60 -17.24
CA VAL A 159 -7.08 9.46 -18.30
C VAL A 159 -7.94 9.57 -19.56
N ARG A 160 -8.61 10.72 -19.76
CA ARG A 160 -9.03 11.27 -21.07
C ARG A 160 -8.98 10.27 -22.24
N SER A 161 -9.80 9.22 -22.24
CA SER A 161 -10.11 8.53 -23.48
C SER A 161 -11.15 9.41 -24.16
N LEU A 162 -10.67 10.32 -25.00
CA LEU A 162 -11.49 11.01 -26.00
C LEU A 162 -11.82 10.05 -27.17
N ASP A 163 -11.92 8.75 -26.90
CA ASP A 163 -12.47 7.78 -27.83
C ASP A 163 -13.94 7.62 -27.47
N VAL A 164 -14.71 8.63 -27.91
CA VAL A 164 -16.16 8.55 -28.00
C VAL A 164 -16.44 7.67 -29.21
N ASP A 165 -16.36 6.35 -29.02
CA ASP A 165 -17.05 5.44 -29.93
C ASP A 165 -18.55 5.56 -29.66
N ASP A 166 -19.28 5.71 -30.76
CA ASP A 166 -20.64 6.22 -30.96
C ASP A 166 -21.76 5.31 -30.38
N GLU A 167 -21.60 4.85 -29.14
CA GLU A 167 -22.66 4.16 -28.39
C GLU A 167 -23.41 5.17 -27.51
N PRO A 168 -24.76 5.23 -27.58
CA PRO A 168 -25.52 6.21 -26.83
C PRO A 168 -25.34 5.95 -25.34
N LEU A 169 -24.57 6.81 -24.69
CA LEU A 169 -24.45 6.88 -23.23
C LEU A 169 -25.84 7.19 -22.67
N THR A 170 -26.57 6.15 -22.27
CA THR A 170 -27.70 6.27 -21.36
C THR A 170 -27.13 6.76 -20.03
N ILE A 171 -27.14 8.08 -19.82
CA ILE A 171 -26.69 8.76 -18.59
C ILE A 171 -27.58 8.40 -17.37
N GLU A 172 -28.66 7.66 -17.56
CA GLU A 172 -29.50 7.12 -16.50
C GLU A 172 -29.09 5.68 -16.16
N GLY A 173 -28.14 5.50 -15.22
CA GLY A 173 -27.99 4.19 -14.58
C GLY A 173 -26.68 3.79 -13.90
N ARG A 174 -25.62 4.62 -13.83
CA ARG A 174 -24.34 4.19 -13.18
C ARG A 174 -23.65 5.22 -12.29
N ALA A 175 -24.32 6.30 -11.93
CA ALA A 175 -23.76 7.34 -11.07
C ALA A 175 -24.03 7.15 -9.55
N SER A 176 -24.35 5.93 -9.05
CA SER A 176 -24.62 5.75 -7.61
C SER A 176 -24.23 4.42 -6.95
N SER A 177 -23.35 3.59 -7.53
CA SER A 177 -22.99 2.31 -6.86
C SER A 177 -21.52 1.91 -6.85
N ILE A 178 -20.58 2.79 -7.22
CA ILE A 178 -19.16 2.48 -7.00
C ILE A 178 -18.79 2.97 -5.60
N LYS A 179 -19.13 2.14 -4.61
CA LYS A 179 -18.79 2.35 -3.20
C LYS A 179 -17.27 2.42 -2.96
N ASP A 180 -16.49 1.93 -3.92
CA ASP A 180 -15.03 1.78 -3.79
C ASP A 180 -14.27 3.06 -4.10
N GLY A 181 -14.89 4.08 -4.73
CA GLY A 181 -14.18 5.27 -5.23
C GLY A 181 -13.41 6.06 -4.16
N PHE A 182 -13.79 5.95 -2.89
CA PHE A 182 -13.02 6.51 -1.78
C PHE A 182 -11.66 5.82 -1.59
N TRP A 183 -11.60 4.51 -1.86
CA TRP A 183 -10.41 3.66 -1.73
C TRP A 183 -9.62 3.52 -3.03
N VAL A 184 -10.14 4.00 -4.16
CA VAL A 184 -9.45 3.91 -5.45
C VAL A 184 -8.23 4.84 -5.45
N ALA A 185 -7.03 4.26 -5.57
CA ALA A 185 -5.79 5.01 -5.66
C ALA A 185 -5.62 5.66 -7.05
N PRO A 186 -5.03 6.87 -7.14
CA PRO A 186 -4.61 7.42 -8.43
C PRO A 186 -3.53 6.54 -9.09
N PRO A 187 -3.46 6.49 -10.43
CA PRO A 187 -2.40 5.76 -11.13
C PRO A 187 -1.00 6.20 -10.67
N GLY A 188 -0.12 5.22 -10.45
CA GLY A 188 1.27 5.44 -10.01
C GLY A 188 1.44 5.49 -8.48
N CYS A 189 0.37 5.45 -7.70
CA CYS A 189 0.44 5.41 -6.24
C CYS A 189 0.49 3.96 -5.74
N LEU A 190 1.62 3.55 -5.15
CA LEU A 190 1.72 2.24 -4.50
C LEU A 190 0.96 2.25 -3.16
N GLN A 191 1.01 3.36 -2.43
CA GLN A 191 0.21 3.57 -1.23
C GLN A 191 -0.73 4.76 -1.44
N TYR A 192 -1.97 4.64 -0.98
CA TYR A 192 -2.95 5.71 -1.03
C TYR A 192 -3.73 5.81 0.28
N PHE A 193 -3.78 7.02 0.81
CA PHE A 193 -4.36 7.36 2.09
C PHE A 193 -5.53 8.33 1.88
N PRO A 194 -6.77 7.82 1.85
CA PRO A 194 -7.93 8.62 1.53
C PRO A 194 -8.52 9.38 2.72
N GLU A 195 -8.19 8.98 3.95
CA GLU A 195 -8.52 9.74 5.14
C GLU A 195 -7.74 11.06 5.20
N THR A 196 -8.28 12.02 5.94
CA THR A 196 -7.60 13.32 6.13
C THR A 196 -6.46 13.26 7.15
N LYS A 197 -6.36 12.18 7.94
CA LYS A 197 -5.33 11.97 8.95
C LYS A 197 -5.00 10.50 9.08
N GLY A 198 -3.74 10.21 9.38
CA GLY A 198 -3.29 8.85 9.63
C GLY A 198 -1.80 8.78 9.90
N VAL A 199 -1.26 7.58 9.76
CA VAL A 199 0.16 7.27 9.95
C VAL A 199 0.68 6.61 8.68
N VAL A 200 1.88 6.99 8.28
CA VAL A 200 2.64 6.35 7.22
C VAL A 200 3.94 5.83 7.81
N LYS A 201 4.33 4.63 7.42
CA LYS A 201 5.58 3.97 7.79
C LYS A 201 6.26 3.49 6.51
N SER A 202 7.57 3.33 6.54
CA SER A 202 8.29 2.58 5.51
C SER A 202 7.96 1.10 5.59
N PHE A 203 8.13 0.38 4.48
CA PHE A 203 8.15 -1.08 4.51
C PHE A 203 9.24 -1.58 5.47
N ASN A 204 8.90 -2.60 6.23
CA ASN A 204 9.67 -3.23 7.29
C ASN A 204 10.16 -2.23 8.35
N TYR A 205 9.36 -1.21 8.68
CA TYR A 205 9.70 -0.28 9.76
C TYR A 205 9.95 -1.01 11.09
N ASN A 206 9.15 -2.05 11.40
CA ASN A 206 9.30 -2.91 12.59
C ASN A 206 9.61 -2.13 13.89
N ASP A 207 8.82 -1.08 14.15
CA ASP A 207 8.97 -0.17 15.29
C ASP A 207 10.35 0.50 15.44
N GLY A 208 11.05 0.66 14.32
CA GLY A 208 12.37 1.29 14.22
C GLY A 208 13.53 0.29 14.27
N ASP A 209 13.25 -1.00 14.42
CA ASP A 209 14.24 -2.09 14.47
C ASP A 209 14.42 -2.80 13.11
N GLY A 210 13.65 -2.45 12.09
CA GLY A 210 13.71 -3.08 10.79
C GLY A 210 14.55 -2.29 9.78
N ILE A 211 14.82 -2.92 8.64
CA ILE A 211 15.61 -2.37 7.53
C ILE A 211 14.70 -2.34 6.30
N TYR A 212 14.56 -1.21 5.63
CA TYR A 212 13.79 -1.17 4.39
C TYR A 212 14.55 -1.92 3.28
N PRO A 213 13.86 -2.68 2.40
CA PRO A 213 14.50 -3.28 1.24
C PRO A 213 15.16 -2.25 0.31
N SER A 214 16.25 -2.65 -0.32
CA SER A 214 16.90 -1.91 -1.42
C SER A 214 15.98 -1.84 -2.66
N LYS A 215 16.24 -0.90 -3.57
CA LYS A 215 15.55 -0.74 -4.87
C LYS A 215 14.05 -0.40 -4.79
N LEU A 216 13.62 0.23 -3.71
CA LEU A 216 12.26 0.75 -3.61
C LEU A 216 12.17 2.09 -4.33
N ASN A 217 11.12 2.26 -5.13
CA ASN A 217 10.78 3.54 -5.74
C ASN A 217 9.27 3.63 -5.85
N TYR A 218 8.64 4.31 -4.90
CA TYR A 218 7.19 4.33 -4.83
C TYR A 218 6.61 5.65 -4.33
N ALA A 219 5.43 5.96 -4.86
CA ALA A 219 4.64 7.09 -4.44
C ALA A 219 3.63 6.70 -3.34
N ILE A 220 3.58 7.57 -2.34
CA ILE A 220 2.62 7.58 -1.23
C ILE A 220 1.69 8.76 -1.47
N CYS A 221 0.45 8.48 -1.83
CA CYS A 221 -0.50 9.49 -2.24
C CYS A 221 -1.56 9.75 -1.16
N PHE A 222 -2.02 10.99 -1.09
CA PHE A 222 -3.04 11.43 -0.15
C PHE A 222 -4.23 11.99 -0.93
N ARG A 223 -5.45 11.70 -0.48
CA ARG A 223 -6.64 12.22 -1.14
C ARG A 223 -6.77 13.73 -0.93
N ARG A 224 -6.82 14.45 -2.04
CA ARG A 224 -7.16 15.88 -2.07
C ARG A 224 -8.67 16.05 -2.08
N ASN A 225 -9.20 16.91 -1.21
CA ASN A 225 -10.58 17.39 -1.25
C ASN A 225 -10.62 18.82 -1.81
N VAL A 226 -11.81 19.36 -2.05
CA VAL A 226 -12.01 20.70 -2.64
C VAL A 226 -11.33 21.79 -1.81
N ASP A 227 -11.39 21.67 -0.49
CA ASP A 227 -10.84 22.68 0.43
C ASP A 227 -9.36 22.43 0.79
N THR A 228 -8.75 21.40 0.24
CA THR A 228 -7.38 21.03 0.57
C THR A 228 -6.39 22.09 0.10
N SER A 229 -5.68 22.63 1.07
CA SER A 229 -4.66 23.67 0.99
C SER A 229 -3.25 23.15 1.28
N SER A 230 -3.12 22.14 2.15
CA SER A 230 -1.81 21.60 2.54
C SER A 230 -1.85 20.14 2.99
N LEU A 231 -0.67 19.52 2.92
CA LEU A 231 -0.31 18.28 3.61
C LEU A 231 0.68 18.63 4.71
N THR A 232 0.33 18.39 5.96
CA THR A 232 1.23 18.52 7.10
C THR A 232 1.66 17.14 7.57
N MET A 233 2.96 16.92 7.65
CA MET A 233 3.59 15.69 8.13
C MET A 233 4.36 15.98 9.41
N ARG A 234 4.19 15.15 10.43
CA ARG A 234 5.05 15.14 11.62
C ARG A 234 5.80 13.82 11.66
N ALA A 235 7.06 13.88 11.24
CA ALA A 235 7.98 12.77 11.33
C ALA A 235 8.45 12.63 12.77
N TYR A 236 8.19 11.46 13.36
CA TYR A 236 8.61 11.10 14.71
C TYR A 236 9.69 10.01 14.71
N TYR A 237 9.89 9.35 13.56
CA TYR A 237 11.04 8.51 13.27
C TYR A 237 11.52 8.78 11.85
N PHE A 238 12.83 8.90 11.67
CA PHE A 238 13.44 9.07 10.36
C PHE A 238 14.90 8.66 10.43
N ASN A 239 15.28 7.71 9.58
CA ASN A 239 16.62 7.19 9.39
C ASN A 239 16.72 6.61 7.96
N VAL A 240 16.76 7.51 6.99
CA VAL A 240 16.68 7.22 5.55
C VAL A 240 17.93 7.74 4.90
N GLY A 241 18.74 6.84 4.35
CA GLY A 241 19.99 7.20 3.71
C GLY A 241 20.96 7.95 4.63
N ALA A 242 22.10 8.27 4.04
CA ALA A 242 23.20 9.05 4.59
C ALA A 242 24.27 8.31 5.41
N GLN A 243 25.47 8.82 5.15
CA GLN A 243 26.79 8.39 5.62
C GLN A 243 26.91 8.14 7.13
N GLU A 244 27.96 7.37 7.47
CA GLU A 244 28.50 7.09 8.81
C GLU A 244 28.74 8.36 9.66
N GLN A 245 27.67 9.06 10.08
CA GLN A 245 27.59 10.06 11.17
C GLN A 245 26.33 10.96 11.15
N ALA A 246 25.39 10.81 10.20
CA ALA A 246 24.22 11.68 10.15
C ALA A 246 23.34 11.50 11.40
N SER A 247 23.51 12.41 12.37
CA SER A 247 22.69 12.53 13.58
C SER A 247 21.67 13.68 13.48
N THR A 248 21.46 14.15 12.25
CA THR A 248 20.70 15.34 11.88
C THR A 248 20.04 15.12 10.52
N LEU A 249 18.86 15.72 10.35
CA LEU A 249 18.14 15.72 9.09
C LEU A 249 18.91 16.52 8.05
N MET A 250 19.08 15.96 6.87
CA MET A 250 19.72 16.60 5.72
C MET A 250 18.71 16.79 4.60
N THR A 251 19.02 17.69 3.67
CA THR A 251 18.11 18.05 2.57
C THR A 251 18.81 18.23 1.23
N ASP A 252 18.02 18.12 0.15
CA ASP A 252 18.39 18.45 -1.23
C ASP A 252 19.72 17.85 -1.69
N ASN A 253 20.72 18.66 -2.08
CA ASN A 253 21.99 18.18 -2.60
C ASN A 253 22.74 17.21 -1.68
N SER A 254 22.47 17.24 -0.37
CA SER A 254 23.04 16.27 0.58
C SER A 254 22.38 14.88 0.48
N CYS A 255 21.20 14.79 -0.11
CA CYS A 255 20.38 13.59 -0.25
C CYS A 255 20.25 13.12 -1.69
N TYR A 256 20.28 14.05 -2.64
CA TYR A 256 20.18 13.78 -4.06
C TYR A 256 20.94 14.86 -4.84
N ASP A 257 22.17 14.53 -5.27
CA ASP A 257 22.99 15.41 -6.10
C ASP A 257 22.76 15.10 -7.59
N SER A 258 22.03 15.98 -8.27
CA SER A 258 21.78 15.91 -9.72
C SER A 258 23.05 15.95 -10.59
N ALA A 259 24.20 16.36 -10.05
CA ALA A 259 25.48 16.37 -10.74
C ALA A 259 26.29 15.07 -10.53
N SER A 260 25.86 14.19 -9.61
CA SER A 260 26.49 12.89 -9.41
C SER A 260 26.17 11.97 -10.58
N THR A 261 27.22 11.39 -11.18
CA THR A 261 27.09 10.32 -12.19
C THR A 261 27.08 8.92 -11.57
N GLY A 262 27.15 8.82 -10.24
CA GLY A 262 27.07 7.57 -9.52
C GLY A 262 25.70 7.42 -8.89
N ASP A 263 24.93 6.43 -9.34
CA ASP A 263 23.63 6.01 -8.78
C ASP A 263 23.74 5.38 -7.37
N LEU A 264 24.75 5.76 -6.57
CA LEU A 264 25.18 5.01 -5.39
C LEU A 264 24.73 5.62 -4.04
N ASP A 265 24.16 6.84 -4.03
CA ASP A 265 23.78 7.56 -2.80
C ASP A 265 22.43 8.29 -3.01
N ALA A 266 21.33 7.56 -3.18
CA ALA A 266 20.01 8.16 -3.49
C ALA A 266 18.86 7.65 -2.60
N ASP A 267 19.16 7.36 -1.34
CA ASP A 267 18.13 7.09 -0.33
C ASP A 267 17.51 8.39 0.16
N PHE A 268 16.25 8.64 -0.21
CA PHE A 268 15.56 9.86 0.19
C PHE A 268 14.04 9.70 0.29
N LEU A 269 13.46 10.61 1.07
CA LEU A 269 12.06 10.95 1.00
C LEU A 269 11.92 12.28 0.23
N MET A 270 11.15 12.29 -0.85
CA MET A 270 10.85 13.49 -1.63
C MET A 270 9.46 14.01 -1.26
N VAL A 271 9.38 15.29 -0.91
CA VAL A 271 8.13 15.98 -0.58
C VAL A 271 8.02 17.25 -1.44
N PRO A 272 7.14 17.28 -2.45
CA PRO A 272 7.00 18.44 -3.34
C PRO A 272 6.57 19.71 -2.59
N GLN A 273 7.20 20.85 -2.90
CA GLN A 273 6.91 22.16 -2.29
C GLN A 273 6.89 22.13 -0.76
N ALA A 274 7.82 21.40 -0.15
CA ALA A 274 7.89 21.31 1.29
C ALA A 274 8.54 22.53 1.95
N THR A 275 8.06 22.84 3.15
CA THR A 275 8.60 23.85 4.06
C THR A 275 8.67 23.23 5.46
N MET A 276 9.86 23.28 6.07
CA MET A 276 10.05 22.84 7.45
C MET A 276 9.54 23.92 8.42
N GLU A 277 8.72 23.54 9.39
CA GLU A 277 8.03 24.50 10.28
C GLU A 277 9.02 25.22 11.23
N ASP A 278 9.95 24.49 11.84
CA ASP A 278 10.90 25.04 12.81
C ASP A 278 11.85 26.08 12.17
N SER A 279 12.42 25.74 11.01
CA SER A 279 13.45 26.55 10.35
C SER A 279 12.91 27.52 9.30
N HIS A 280 11.66 27.35 8.86
CA HIS A 280 11.05 28.09 7.76
C HIS A 280 11.82 27.97 6.43
N THR A 281 12.55 26.87 6.24
CA THR A 281 13.33 26.61 5.03
C THR A 281 12.59 25.66 4.10
N HIS A 282 12.71 25.92 2.80
CA HIS A 282 12.23 25.01 1.76
C HIS A 282 13.23 23.89 1.51
N ALA A 283 12.70 22.70 1.22
CA ALA A 283 13.46 21.53 0.81
C ALA A 283 12.56 20.62 -0.04
N THR A 284 13.14 19.79 -0.89
CA THR A 284 12.42 18.81 -1.71
C THR A 284 12.81 17.37 -1.33
N TYR A 285 14.10 17.12 -1.13
CA TYR A 285 14.63 15.80 -0.76
C TYR A 285 15.06 15.81 0.70
N PHE A 286 14.80 14.72 1.42
CA PHE A 286 15.09 14.54 2.84
C PHE A 286 15.77 13.20 3.07
N CYS A 287 16.86 13.19 3.86
CA CYS A 287 17.65 12.01 4.22
C CYS A 287 18.38 12.24 5.56
N GLY A 288 19.13 11.25 6.05
CA GLY A 288 19.76 11.26 7.36
C GLY A 288 18.80 10.83 8.48
N SER A 289 18.96 11.42 9.67
CA SER A 289 18.19 11.01 10.85
C SER A 289 17.64 12.16 11.68
N ILE A 290 16.62 11.89 12.50
CA ILE A 290 16.06 12.90 13.43
C ILE A 290 16.28 12.52 14.89
N LYS A 291 16.51 13.52 15.75
CA LYS A 291 16.59 13.37 17.22
C LYS A 291 15.34 13.83 17.97
N LYS A 292 14.46 14.52 17.27
CA LYS A 292 13.19 15.06 17.74
C LYS A 292 12.21 15.09 16.57
N ASP A 293 10.92 15.22 16.86
CA ASP A 293 9.91 15.39 15.82
C ASP A 293 10.27 16.55 14.88
N VAL A 294 10.07 16.33 13.58
CA VAL A 294 10.19 17.36 12.54
C VAL A 294 8.84 17.50 11.86
N VAL A 295 8.37 18.74 11.75
CA VAL A 295 7.13 19.05 11.03
C VAL A 295 7.47 19.63 9.66
N ILE A 296 6.93 19.00 8.63
CA ILE A 296 7.07 19.35 7.23
C ILE A 296 5.68 19.67 6.70
N THR A 297 5.52 20.83 6.07
CA THR A 297 4.28 21.22 5.40
C THR A 297 4.51 21.29 3.91
N SER A 298 3.58 20.76 3.11
CA SER A 298 3.59 20.87 1.65
C SER A 298 2.30 21.55 1.20
N ASN A 299 2.44 22.54 0.34
CA ASN A 299 1.33 23.25 -0.30
C ASN A 299 1.24 22.93 -1.80
N SER A 300 1.69 21.74 -2.21
CA SER A 300 1.66 21.30 -3.61
C SER A 300 0.28 21.56 -4.24
N PRO A 301 0.20 22.29 -5.38
CA PRO A 301 -1.07 22.64 -6.02
C PRO A 301 -1.72 21.44 -6.72
N GLY A 302 -0.93 20.42 -7.05
CA GLY A 302 -1.35 19.23 -7.76
C GLY A 302 -1.55 18.03 -6.83
N PRO A 303 -1.28 16.79 -7.31
CA PRO A 303 -1.30 15.60 -6.48
C PRO A 303 -0.59 15.83 -5.14
N LEU A 304 -1.24 15.42 -4.05
CA LEU A 304 -0.62 15.37 -2.74
C LEU A 304 0.07 14.03 -2.62
N MET A 305 1.40 14.04 -2.62
CA MET A 305 2.20 12.83 -2.56
C MET A 305 3.52 13.06 -1.86
N VAL A 306 4.07 11.95 -1.38
CA VAL A 306 5.43 11.79 -0.91
C VAL A 306 6.02 10.64 -1.71
N LEU A 307 7.26 10.74 -2.15
CA LEU A 307 7.94 9.66 -2.85
C LEU A 307 9.08 9.14 -1.97
N PHE A 308 9.19 7.82 -1.86
CA PHE A 308 10.35 7.19 -1.25
C PHE A 308 11.19 6.50 -2.31
N ASN A 309 12.50 6.72 -2.24
CA ASN A 309 13.48 6.01 -3.04
C ASN A 309 14.52 5.38 -2.10
N SER A 310 14.81 4.10 -2.33
CA SER A 310 16.03 3.44 -1.87
C SER A 310 16.85 2.99 -3.06
N ASP A 311 18.16 3.19 -2.97
CA ASP A 311 19.16 2.72 -3.90
C ASP A 311 19.50 1.24 -3.63
N ASP A 312 20.58 0.79 -4.25
CA ASP A 312 21.04 -0.59 -4.16
C ASP A 312 21.84 -0.85 -2.86
N ILE A 313 22.39 0.18 -2.23
CA ILE A 313 23.43 0.06 -1.21
C ILE A 313 22.84 0.33 0.17
N TYR A 314 22.80 -0.73 0.96
CA TYR A 314 22.54 -0.61 2.39
C TYR A 314 23.75 -0.01 3.13
N ARG A 315 23.51 1.04 3.92
CA ARG A 315 24.47 1.63 4.87
C ARG A 315 24.04 1.41 6.31
N GLN A 316 25.01 1.41 7.22
CA GLN A 316 24.72 1.13 8.63
C GLN A 316 23.69 2.09 9.21
N ASN A 317 22.67 1.51 9.86
CA ASN A 317 21.54 2.17 10.53
C ASN A 317 20.41 2.63 9.62
N GLU A 318 20.35 2.24 8.34
CA GLU A 318 19.16 2.49 7.53
C GLU A 318 17.96 1.69 8.07
N ALA A 319 16.94 2.41 8.54
CA ALA A 319 15.80 1.83 9.24
C ALA A 319 14.45 2.45 8.86
N GLY A 320 14.47 3.46 7.99
CA GLY A 320 13.31 3.97 7.29
C GLY A 320 12.68 5.17 7.97
N PHE A 321 11.36 5.30 7.86
CA PHE A 321 10.66 6.50 8.32
C PHE A 321 9.29 6.16 8.88
N ALA A 322 8.82 7.01 9.80
CA ALA A 322 7.45 6.99 10.26
C ALA A 322 6.97 8.41 10.58
N PHE A 323 5.80 8.75 10.06
CA PHE A 323 5.19 10.07 10.27
C PHE A 323 3.67 9.98 10.39
N THR A 324 3.12 10.93 11.15
CA THR A 324 1.68 11.23 11.08
C THR A 324 1.44 12.24 9.98
N TYR A 325 0.29 12.20 9.33
CA TYR A 325 -0.11 13.20 8.35
C TYR A 325 -1.45 13.83 8.68
N THR A 326 -1.66 15.04 8.18
CA THR A 326 -2.94 15.74 8.15
C THR A 326 -3.08 16.48 6.83
N VAL A 327 -4.13 16.19 6.08
CA VAL A 327 -4.57 16.94 4.90
C VAL A 327 -5.55 18.00 5.38
N SER A 328 -5.24 19.28 5.16
CA SER A 328 -6.06 20.43 5.57
C SER A 328 -6.53 21.20 4.35
#